data_AF-A0A0S8HW01-F1
#
_entry.id   AF-A0A0S8HW01-F1
#
_cell.length_a   1.000
_cell.length_b   1.000
_cell.length_c   1.000
_cell.angle_alpha   90.00
_cell.angle_beta   90.00
_cell.angle_gamma   90.00
#
_symmetry.space_group_name_H-M   'P 1'
#
loop_
_entity.id
_entity.type
_entity.pdbx_description
1 polymer ?
#
loop_
_entity_poly.entity_id
_entity_poly.type
_entity_poly.pdbx_seq_one_letter_code
_entity_poly.pdbx_strand_id
1 'polypeptide(L)'
;MSWAYEGVQCYVAAKALANHHPLYRSWNGSDHFYTSSKAEYDGLPNKYKREGIACYVATTKIPGHTELYRLYKGKIDDHFYTTSSSEKNKAVSSYGYKYEGVVGYVATSPSVDHSEFYRAWNPVIGDHFYTRNVKEIDDNGPTRTANQLKTVLKNQLGSYYKSVKQFYADGRYFCPTEAVAKEIIKAAKVDQKRYISSVFDCDDFAHLLKSAFIEDAYDSGRRSMPYAMGIIWGSKPAHAMNFIVLGDGKNFTVRIIEPQTGKLHKPAEKKLQEIYLLIA
;
A
#
# COMPACT_ATOMS: atom_id res chain seq x y z
N MET A 1 7.92 5.84 15.13
CA MET A 1 7.84 7.14 14.42
C MET A 1 6.91 6.94 13.24
N SER A 2 5.93 7.84 13.14
CA SER A 2 4.73 7.88 12.28
C SER A 2 4.84 8.01 10.74
N TRP A 3 4.93 6.99 9.89
CA TRP A 3 4.91 7.11 8.42
C TRP A 3 3.51 6.84 7.81
N ALA A 4 2.81 7.90 7.43
CA ALA A 4 1.48 7.84 6.82
C ALA A 4 1.51 7.50 5.33
N TYR A 5 0.96 6.36 4.91
CA TYR A 5 0.88 6.02 3.48
C TYR A 5 0.11 7.08 2.66
N GLU A 6 0.75 7.60 1.62
CA GLU A 6 0.18 8.63 0.72
C GLU A 6 -0.14 8.11 -0.69
N GLY A 7 0.23 6.88 -1.02
CA GLY A 7 -0.04 6.28 -2.32
C GLY A 7 1.19 5.68 -3.00
N VAL A 8 0.98 5.19 -4.21
CA VAL A 8 2.05 4.81 -5.14
C VAL A 8 2.57 6.08 -5.80
N GLN A 9 3.85 6.41 -5.61
CA GLN A 9 4.50 7.55 -6.26
C GLN A 9 4.82 7.26 -7.73
N CYS A 10 5.31 6.04 -8.01
CA CYS A 10 5.70 5.56 -9.32
C CYS A 10 5.95 4.04 -9.30
N TYR A 11 6.42 3.49 -10.41
CA TYR A 11 6.84 2.10 -10.52
C TYR A 11 8.34 2.01 -10.84
N VAL A 12 9.06 1.14 -10.14
CA VAL A 12 10.52 1.05 -10.15
C VAL A 12 10.98 -0.40 -10.24
N ALA A 13 12.19 -0.59 -10.77
CA ALA A 13 12.76 -1.92 -10.90
C ALA A 13 13.37 -2.43 -9.58
N ALA A 14 13.20 -3.72 -9.33
CA ALA A 14 13.68 -4.39 -8.12
C ALA A 14 15.17 -4.73 -8.13
N LYS A 15 15.68 -4.91 -9.34
CA LYS A 15 17.00 -5.39 -9.69
C LYS A 15 17.52 -4.54 -10.83
N ALA A 16 18.82 -4.59 -11.08
CA ALA A 16 19.40 -3.95 -12.24
C ALA A 16 18.78 -4.49 -13.53
N LEU A 17 18.35 -3.58 -14.40
CA LEU A 17 17.93 -3.85 -15.77
C LEU A 17 18.86 -3.11 -16.73
N ALA A 18 18.82 -3.46 -18.02
CA ALA A 18 19.49 -2.66 -19.04
C ALA A 18 19.03 -1.19 -18.94
N ASN A 19 19.98 -0.26 -18.93
CA ASN A 19 19.76 1.19 -18.80
C ASN A 19 19.19 1.68 -17.45
N HIS A 20 19.22 0.85 -16.40
CA HIS A 20 18.78 1.24 -15.06
C HIS A 20 19.96 1.32 -14.09
N HIS A 21 20.01 2.41 -13.33
CA HIS A 21 21.01 2.63 -12.28
C HIS A 21 20.36 2.53 -10.90
N PRO A 22 21.14 2.19 -9.86
CA PRO A 22 20.62 2.20 -8.49
C PRO A 22 20.16 3.60 -8.08
N LEU A 23 19.01 3.69 -7.43
CA LEU A 23 18.63 4.82 -6.59
C LEU A 23 19.00 4.47 -5.15
N TYR A 24 20.01 5.14 -4.64
CA TYR A 24 20.49 4.97 -3.27
C TYR A 24 19.64 5.75 -2.28
N ARG A 25 19.49 5.22 -1.06
CA ARG A 25 18.74 5.83 0.05
C ARG A 25 19.66 6.01 1.26
N SER A 26 19.52 7.14 1.95
CA SER A 26 20.16 7.45 3.23
C SER A 26 19.18 8.17 4.16
N TRP A 27 19.42 8.07 5.47
CA TRP A 27 18.59 8.67 6.51
C TRP A 27 19.44 9.43 7.53
N ASN A 28 19.08 10.65 7.89
CA ASN A 28 19.83 11.45 8.87
C ASN A 28 19.13 11.66 10.23
N GLY A 29 17.96 11.06 10.44
CA GLY A 29 17.14 11.29 11.64
C GLY A 29 15.96 12.24 11.42
N SER A 30 15.99 13.04 10.35
CA SER A 30 14.91 13.96 9.97
C SER A 30 14.56 13.98 8.48
N ASP A 31 15.44 13.53 7.59
CA ASP A 31 15.26 13.56 6.13
C ASP A 31 15.77 12.28 5.47
N HIS A 32 14.96 11.75 4.54
CA HIS A 32 15.39 10.68 3.64
C HIS A 32 15.93 11.25 2.33
N PHE A 33 17.20 10.94 2.07
CA PHE A 33 17.88 11.36 0.86
C PHE A 33 17.93 10.24 -0.17
N TYR A 34 17.59 10.56 -1.43
CA TYR A 34 17.64 9.66 -2.57
C TYR A 34 18.47 10.24 -3.73
N THR A 35 19.36 9.42 -4.28
CA THR A 35 20.18 9.82 -5.43
C THR A 35 20.53 8.64 -6.32
N SER A 36 20.62 8.89 -7.64
CA SER A 36 21.21 7.93 -8.58
C SER A 36 22.72 8.14 -8.79
N SER A 37 23.30 9.18 -8.18
CA SER A 37 24.74 9.45 -8.21
C SER A 37 25.44 8.73 -7.07
N LYS A 38 26.26 7.73 -7.41
CA LYS A 38 27.09 7.02 -6.43
C LYS A 38 28.08 7.96 -5.74
N ALA A 39 28.61 8.94 -6.47
CA ALA A 39 29.53 9.94 -5.90
C ALA A 39 28.82 10.84 -4.87
N GLU A 40 27.59 11.27 -5.14
CA GLU A 40 26.80 12.06 -4.18
C GLU A 40 26.48 11.23 -2.93
N TYR A 41 26.05 9.99 -3.13
CA TYR A 41 25.78 9.05 -2.04
C TYR A 41 27.01 8.78 -1.14
N ASP A 42 28.18 8.62 -1.76
CA ASP A 42 29.44 8.40 -1.05
C ASP A 42 30.01 9.67 -0.41
N GLY A 43 29.62 10.84 -0.92
CA GLY A 43 30.02 12.14 -0.41
C GLY A 43 29.06 12.76 0.62
N LEU A 44 27.96 12.08 0.97
CA LEU A 44 27.00 12.60 1.95
C LEU A 44 27.68 12.88 3.31
N PRO A 45 27.29 13.97 4.01
CA PRO A 45 27.80 14.27 5.33
C PRO A 45 27.57 13.14 6.34
N ASN A 46 28.46 13.01 7.33
CA ASN A 46 28.44 11.92 8.33
C ASN A 46 27.12 11.76 9.11
N LYS A 47 26.25 12.78 9.13
CA LYS A 47 24.90 12.67 9.73
C LYS A 47 23.98 11.70 8.99
N TYR A 48 24.22 11.45 7.70
CA TYR A 48 23.44 10.49 6.92
C TYR A 48 23.95 9.07 7.12
N LYS A 49 23.11 8.23 7.71
CA LYS A 49 23.27 6.78 7.68
C LYS A 49 22.88 6.27 6.29
N ARG A 50 23.82 5.59 5.64
CA ARG A 50 23.63 4.92 4.37
C ARG A 50 22.74 3.68 4.53
N GLU A 51 21.64 3.62 3.78
CA GLU A 51 20.68 2.51 3.84
C GLU A 51 20.75 1.58 2.62
N GLY A 52 21.47 2.00 1.58
CA GLY A 52 21.83 1.16 0.44
C GLY A 52 20.99 1.49 -0.79
N ILE A 53 20.72 0.47 -1.61
CA ILE A 53 19.91 0.62 -2.83
C ILE A 53 18.44 0.48 -2.46
N ALA A 54 17.64 1.53 -2.69
CA ALA A 54 16.19 1.47 -2.50
C ALA A 54 15.48 0.84 -3.71
N CYS A 55 15.91 1.18 -4.92
CA CYS A 55 15.36 0.67 -6.17
C CYS A 55 16.34 0.91 -7.34
N TYR A 56 15.90 0.58 -8.56
CA TYR A 56 16.61 0.91 -9.79
C TYR A 56 15.72 1.76 -10.69
N VAL A 57 16.29 2.82 -11.27
CA VAL A 57 15.60 3.81 -12.11
C VAL A 57 16.32 3.97 -13.43
N ALA A 58 15.61 4.26 -14.51
CA ALA A 58 16.20 4.45 -15.83
C ALA A 58 17.07 5.72 -15.85
N THR A 59 18.19 5.68 -16.58
CA THR A 59 19.14 6.81 -16.69
C THR A 59 18.72 7.87 -17.69
N THR A 60 17.91 7.49 -18.67
CA THR A 60 17.38 8.37 -19.71
C THR A 60 15.89 8.17 -19.84
N LYS A 61 15.19 9.17 -20.37
CA LYS A 61 13.77 9.04 -20.67
C LYS A 61 13.55 8.00 -21.78
N ILE A 62 12.93 6.88 -21.43
CA ILE A 62 12.51 5.84 -22.36
C ILE A 62 10.96 5.78 -22.41
N PRO A 63 10.35 5.15 -23.43
CA PRO A 63 8.90 5.00 -23.49
C PRO A 63 8.31 4.41 -22.19
N GLY A 64 7.17 4.94 -21.75
CA GLY A 64 6.50 4.52 -20.51
C GLY A 64 7.16 5.02 -19.21
N HIS A 65 8.15 5.90 -19.29
CA HIS A 65 8.82 6.49 -18.13
C HIS A 65 8.68 8.01 -18.07
N THR A 66 8.66 8.53 -16.85
CA THR A 66 8.60 9.97 -16.54
C THR A 66 9.72 10.36 -15.57
N GLU A 67 10.03 11.64 -15.52
CA GLU A 67 11.00 12.22 -14.60
C GLU A 67 10.60 11.99 -13.13
N LEU A 68 11.56 11.62 -12.28
CA LEU A 68 11.48 11.75 -10.84
C LEU A 68 12.26 13.00 -10.43
N TYR A 69 11.54 14.06 -10.08
CA TYR A 69 12.11 15.34 -9.67
C TYR A 69 12.57 15.26 -8.21
N ARG A 70 13.75 15.81 -7.90
CA ARG A 70 14.19 16.11 -6.53
C ARG A 70 14.10 17.61 -6.27
N LEU A 71 13.59 17.95 -5.10
CA LEU A 71 13.51 19.30 -4.60
C LEU A 71 14.08 19.35 -3.18
N TYR A 72 14.61 20.49 -2.77
CA TYR A 72 15.20 20.69 -1.45
C TYR A 72 14.71 21.96 -0.77
N LYS A 73 14.43 21.88 0.53
CA LYS A 73 14.04 23.01 1.37
C LYS A 73 15.01 23.17 2.54
N GLY A 74 16.07 23.95 2.30
CA GLY A 74 17.13 24.16 3.29
C GLY A 74 16.71 24.77 4.64
N LYS A 75 15.52 25.37 4.76
CA LYS A 75 15.02 25.88 6.05
C LYS A 75 14.75 24.75 7.06
N ILE A 76 14.33 23.59 6.58
CA ILE A 76 13.98 22.43 7.40
C ILE A 76 14.81 21.18 7.03
N ASP A 77 15.81 21.36 6.16
CA ASP A 77 16.70 20.31 5.67
C ASP A 77 15.95 19.09 5.10
N ASP A 78 14.94 19.35 4.24
CA ASP A 78 14.02 18.34 3.71
C ASP A 78 14.14 18.19 2.19
N HIS A 79 14.20 16.96 1.72
CA HIS A 79 14.14 16.59 0.31
C HIS A 79 12.78 16.01 -0.07
N PHE A 80 12.24 16.55 -1.15
CA PHE A 80 10.95 16.13 -1.68
C PHE A 80 11.08 15.55 -3.09
N TYR A 81 10.45 14.40 -3.33
CA TYR A 81 10.52 13.68 -4.60
C TYR A 81 9.14 13.50 -5.22
N THR A 82 8.99 13.85 -6.49
CA THR A 82 7.71 13.72 -7.19
C THR A 82 7.89 13.47 -8.68
N THR A 83 6.96 12.73 -9.27
CA THR A 83 6.79 12.62 -10.72
C THR A 83 5.82 13.67 -11.29
N SER A 84 5.08 14.37 -10.43
CA SER A 84 4.09 15.38 -10.83
C SER A 84 4.76 16.72 -11.07
N SER A 85 4.77 17.17 -12.33
CA SER A 85 5.28 18.52 -12.64
C SER A 85 4.45 19.61 -11.95
N SER A 86 3.15 19.40 -11.73
CA SER A 86 2.30 20.35 -11.02
C SER A 86 2.64 20.41 -9.52
N GLU A 87 2.94 19.28 -8.89
CA GLU A 87 3.34 19.22 -7.48
C GLU A 87 4.71 19.87 -7.28
N LYS A 88 5.68 19.57 -8.17
CA LYS A 88 6.98 20.26 -8.24
C LYS A 88 6.81 21.77 -8.36
N ASN A 89 6.03 22.24 -9.33
CA ASN A 89 5.83 23.67 -9.57
C ASN A 89 5.21 24.36 -8.35
N LYS A 90 4.21 23.73 -7.72
CA LYS A 90 3.58 24.24 -6.50
C LYS A 90 4.54 24.28 -5.31
N ALA A 91 5.37 23.24 -5.14
CA ALA A 91 6.36 23.19 -4.08
C ALA A 91 7.39 24.32 -4.19
N VAL A 92 7.83 24.62 -5.42
CA VAL A 92 8.72 25.75 -5.70
C VAL A 92 8.02 27.08 -5.48
N SER A 93 6.83 27.29 -6.07
CA SER A 93 6.16 28.59 -6.07
C SER A 93 5.55 28.97 -4.72
N SER A 94 5.20 28.00 -3.88
CA SER A 94 4.34 28.22 -2.72
C SER A 94 4.86 27.64 -1.42
N TYR A 95 5.77 26.66 -1.46
CA TYR A 95 6.23 25.96 -0.25
C TYR A 95 7.72 26.17 0.06
N GLY A 96 8.43 26.96 -0.76
CA GLY A 96 9.80 27.38 -0.53
C GLY A 96 10.86 26.33 -0.88
N TYR A 97 10.51 25.33 -1.67
CA TYR A 97 11.47 24.35 -2.18
C TYR A 97 12.26 24.91 -3.35
N LYS A 98 13.50 24.45 -3.50
CA LYS A 98 14.33 24.67 -4.68
C LYS A 98 14.34 23.39 -5.52
N TYR A 99 14.18 23.53 -6.83
CA TYR A 99 14.30 22.40 -7.74
C TYR A 99 15.78 22.02 -7.92
N GLU A 100 16.13 20.76 -7.70
CA GLU A 100 17.51 20.27 -7.78
C GLU A 100 17.78 19.38 -9.00
N GLY A 101 16.75 19.05 -9.78
CA GLY A 101 16.91 18.28 -11.01
C GLY A 101 16.11 16.98 -11.05
N VAL A 102 16.41 16.17 -12.06
CA VAL A 102 15.84 14.82 -12.24
C VAL A 102 16.83 13.82 -11.69
N VAL A 103 16.43 13.03 -10.69
CA VAL A 103 17.28 11.98 -10.11
C VAL A 103 17.19 10.66 -10.86
N GLY A 104 16.22 10.52 -11.76
CA GLY A 104 16.09 9.35 -12.65
C GLY A 104 14.74 9.35 -13.36
N TYR A 105 14.52 8.33 -14.18
CA TYR A 105 13.26 8.12 -14.89
C TYR A 105 12.58 6.86 -14.38
N VAL A 106 11.29 6.97 -14.05
CA VAL A 106 10.51 5.91 -13.38
C VAL A 106 9.30 5.54 -14.24
N ALA A 107 8.90 4.27 -14.20
CA ALA A 107 7.79 3.79 -14.99
C ALA A 107 6.46 4.40 -14.50
N THR A 108 5.57 4.71 -15.45
CA THR A 108 4.25 5.30 -15.16
C THR A 108 3.16 4.25 -14.90
N SER A 109 3.47 2.97 -15.10
CA SER A 109 2.55 1.84 -14.93
C SER A 109 3.31 0.59 -14.47
N PRO A 110 2.66 -0.35 -13.76
CA PRO A 110 3.30 -1.58 -13.33
C PRO A 110 3.63 -2.48 -14.53
N SER A 111 4.65 -3.33 -14.38
CA SER A 111 5.02 -4.36 -15.34
C SER A 111 5.66 -5.55 -14.62
N VAL A 112 6.05 -6.59 -15.37
CA VAL A 112 6.80 -7.73 -14.79
C VAL A 112 8.11 -7.29 -14.12
N ASP A 113 8.72 -6.21 -14.64
CA ASP A 113 10.00 -5.71 -14.13
C ASP A 113 9.87 -4.50 -13.20
N HIS A 114 8.70 -3.84 -13.17
CA HIS A 114 8.46 -2.61 -12.40
C HIS A 114 7.29 -2.76 -11.44
N SER A 115 7.60 -2.68 -10.15
CA SER A 115 6.64 -2.73 -9.05
C SER A 115 6.50 -1.37 -8.38
N GLU A 116 5.52 -1.22 -7.51
CA GLU A 116 5.21 0.01 -6.79
C GLU A 116 6.42 0.56 -6.01
N PHE A 117 6.57 1.88 -6.06
CA PHE A 117 7.37 2.68 -5.13
C PHE A 117 6.40 3.57 -4.36
N TYR A 118 6.24 3.28 -3.09
CA TYR A 118 5.27 3.90 -2.21
C TYR A 118 5.83 5.21 -1.65
N ARG A 119 4.95 6.20 -1.43
CA ARG A 119 5.24 7.42 -0.69
C ARG A 119 4.51 7.40 0.65
N ALA A 120 5.18 7.86 1.69
CA ALA A 120 4.59 8.09 3.00
C ALA A 120 5.00 9.45 3.56
N TRP A 121 4.16 10.02 4.44
CA TRP A 121 4.36 11.31 5.08
C TRP A 121 4.48 11.16 6.59
N ASN A 122 5.48 11.78 7.19
CA ASN A 122 5.58 11.87 8.64
C ASN A 122 5.24 13.30 9.11
N PRO A 123 4.06 13.54 9.70
CA PRO A 123 3.66 14.88 10.12
C PRO A 123 4.44 15.41 11.33
N VAL A 124 5.11 14.54 12.08
CA VAL A 124 5.89 14.93 13.27
C VAL A 124 7.25 15.48 12.85
N ILE A 125 7.90 14.81 11.89
CA ILE A 125 9.23 15.19 11.39
C ILE A 125 9.12 16.19 10.23
N GLY A 126 8.05 16.10 9.45
CA GLY A 126 7.84 16.91 8.26
C GLY A 126 8.56 16.38 7.01
N ASP A 127 8.71 15.05 6.88
CA ASP A 127 9.48 14.38 5.81
C ASP A 127 8.61 13.41 5.00
N HIS A 128 9.02 13.16 3.76
CA HIS A 128 8.47 12.11 2.91
C HIS A 128 9.41 10.92 2.80
N PHE A 129 8.87 9.72 3.03
CA PHE A 129 9.59 8.46 2.89
C PHE A 129 9.13 7.70 1.66
N TYR A 130 10.09 7.14 0.91
CA TYR A 130 9.83 6.42 -0.33
C TYR A 130 10.44 5.03 -0.28
N THR A 131 9.61 4.01 -0.52
CA THR A 131 10.05 2.63 -0.37
C THR A 131 9.32 1.68 -1.31
N ARG A 132 10.01 0.62 -1.71
CA ARG A 132 9.39 -0.56 -2.35
C ARG A 132 8.78 -1.52 -1.33
N ASN A 133 9.23 -1.44 -0.09
CA ASN A 133 8.75 -2.29 0.99
C ASN A 133 7.69 -1.54 1.77
N VAL A 134 6.43 -1.79 1.44
CA VAL A 134 5.28 -1.23 2.15
C VAL A 134 5.27 -1.54 3.65
N LYS A 135 5.97 -2.60 4.11
CA LYS A 135 6.12 -2.91 5.53
C LYS A 135 7.03 -1.91 6.27
N GLU A 136 7.77 -1.06 5.56
CA GLU A 136 8.51 0.08 6.14
C GLU A 136 7.62 1.29 6.45
N ILE A 137 6.38 1.31 5.94
CA ILE A 137 5.38 2.35 6.22
C ILE A 137 4.47 1.83 7.35
N ASP A 138 4.17 2.67 8.34
CA ASP A 138 3.36 2.28 9.50
C ASP A 138 1.86 2.56 9.32
N ASP A 139 1.11 2.36 10.41
CA ASP A 139 -0.37 2.41 10.44
C ASP A 139 -0.99 3.74 10.08
N ASN A 140 -0.24 4.81 9.89
CA ASN A 140 -0.84 6.06 9.43
C ASN A 140 -1.23 6.01 7.95
N GLY A 141 -1.15 4.85 7.29
CA GLY A 141 -1.84 4.65 6.03
C GLY A 141 -3.36 4.82 6.11
N PRO A 142 -4.11 4.48 5.05
CA PRO A 142 -5.53 4.76 4.99
C PRO A 142 -6.27 3.98 6.09
N THR A 143 -6.55 4.64 7.22
CA THR A 143 -7.27 4.05 8.35
C THR A 143 -8.70 4.58 8.38
N ARG A 144 -9.60 3.78 8.95
CA ARG A 144 -11.00 4.15 9.15
C ARG A 144 -11.44 3.75 10.55
N THR A 145 -12.21 4.62 11.19
CA THR A 145 -12.97 4.21 12.38
C THR A 145 -14.06 3.21 11.97
N ALA A 146 -14.57 2.43 12.92
CA ALA A 146 -15.70 1.52 12.67
C ALA A 146 -16.89 2.24 11.99
N ASN A 147 -17.20 3.47 12.45
CA ASN A 147 -18.27 4.28 11.86
C ASN A 147 -17.99 4.70 10.41
N GLN A 148 -16.75 5.05 10.08
CA GLN A 148 -16.40 5.40 8.70
C GLN A 148 -16.40 4.17 7.80
N LEU A 149 -15.91 3.00 8.27
CA LEU A 149 -16.03 1.74 7.53
C LEU A 149 -17.49 1.37 7.29
N LYS A 150 -18.37 1.60 8.27
CA LYS A 150 -19.81 1.32 8.14
C LYS A 150 -20.42 2.07 6.98
N THR A 151 -20.05 3.34 6.82
CA THR A 151 -20.46 4.16 5.68
C THR A 151 -19.89 3.64 4.36
N VAL A 152 -18.59 3.30 4.31
CA VAL A 152 -17.95 2.75 3.09
C VAL A 152 -18.63 1.45 2.65
N LEU A 153 -18.80 0.50 3.56
CA LEU A 153 -19.41 -0.80 3.27
C LEU A 153 -20.88 -0.65 2.88
N LYS A 154 -21.65 0.17 3.59
CA LYS A 154 -23.06 0.44 3.23
C LYS A 154 -23.17 1.00 1.82
N ASN A 155 -22.35 1.99 1.47
CA ASN A 155 -22.42 2.67 0.17
C ASN A 155 -21.97 1.77 -0.98
N GLN A 156 -20.95 0.94 -0.79
CA GLN A 156 -20.37 0.13 -1.88
C GLN A 156 -20.99 -1.26 -2.01
N LEU A 157 -21.70 -1.75 -1.00
CA LEU A 157 -22.35 -3.06 -1.02
C LEU A 157 -23.87 -2.96 -1.11
N GLY A 158 -24.49 -1.89 -0.61
CA GLY A 158 -25.95 -1.78 -0.46
C GLY A 158 -26.75 -1.78 -1.77
N SER A 159 -26.12 -1.46 -2.91
CA SER A 159 -26.77 -1.57 -4.23
C SER A 159 -26.76 -2.99 -4.80
N TYR A 160 -25.92 -3.89 -4.27
CA TYR A 160 -25.73 -5.24 -4.79
C TYR A 160 -26.40 -6.30 -3.94
N TYR A 161 -26.53 -6.06 -2.64
CA TYR A 161 -27.08 -7.02 -1.68
C TYR A 161 -28.32 -6.44 -1.00
N LYS A 162 -29.38 -7.25 -0.89
CA LYS A 162 -30.66 -6.84 -0.29
C LYS A 162 -30.51 -6.40 1.17
N SER A 163 -29.57 -7.01 1.89
CA SER A 163 -29.28 -6.68 3.28
C SER A 163 -27.78 -6.81 3.55
N VAL A 164 -27.21 -5.82 4.25
CA VAL A 164 -25.80 -5.79 4.67
C VAL A 164 -25.75 -5.53 6.18
N LYS A 165 -25.60 -6.60 6.96
CA LYS A 165 -25.42 -6.51 8.42
C LYS A 165 -23.93 -6.50 8.74
N GLN A 166 -23.51 -5.67 9.70
CA GLN A 166 -22.10 -5.38 9.95
C GLN A 166 -21.82 -5.44 11.44
N PHE A 167 -20.80 -6.20 11.82
CA PHE A 167 -20.37 -6.43 13.20
C PHE A 167 -18.88 -6.11 13.32
N TYR A 168 -18.53 -5.18 14.21
CA TYR A 168 -17.17 -4.66 14.37
C TYR A 168 -16.61 -5.10 15.72
N ALA A 169 -15.44 -5.73 15.72
CA ALA A 169 -14.73 -6.09 16.95
C ALA A 169 -13.91 -4.93 17.52
N ASP A 170 -13.39 -4.05 16.65
CA ASP A 170 -12.48 -2.97 16.99
C ASP A 170 -12.99 -1.57 16.59
N GLY A 171 -12.39 -0.54 17.18
CA GLY A 171 -12.76 0.86 16.93
C GLY A 171 -12.10 1.49 15.69
N ARG A 172 -10.96 0.94 15.24
CA ARG A 172 -10.17 1.44 14.11
C ARG A 172 -9.57 0.28 13.32
N TYR A 173 -9.44 0.48 12.01
CA TYR A 173 -8.94 -0.54 11.10
C TYR A 173 -8.03 0.09 10.04
N PHE A 174 -6.99 -0.64 9.67
CA PHE A 174 -6.09 -0.31 8.57
C PHE A 174 -6.63 -0.85 7.24
N CYS A 175 -6.83 0.01 6.24
CA CYS A 175 -7.26 -0.40 4.91
C CYS A 175 -6.02 -0.59 4.03
N PRO A 176 -5.59 -1.83 3.72
CA PRO A 176 -4.36 -2.03 2.96
C PRO A 176 -4.52 -1.64 1.50
N THR A 177 -3.40 -1.49 0.78
CA THR A 177 -3.42 -1.42 -0.68
C THR A 177 -3.79 -2.78 -1.26
N GLU A 178 -4.21 -2.81 -2.54
CA GLU A 178 -4.47 -4.08 -3.22
C GLU A 178 -3.22 -4.97 -3.31
N ALA A 179 -2.04 -4.36 -3.48
CA ALA A 179 -0.76 -5.06 -3.52
C ALA A 179 -0.46 -5.76 -2.18
N VAL A 180 -0.56 -5.04 -1.05
CA VAL A 180 -0.39 -5.60 0.30
C VAL A 180 -1.36 -6.77 0.52
N ALA A 181 -2.64 -6.57 0.20
CA ALA A 181 -3.63 -7.62 0.37
C ALA A 181 -3.29 -8.88 -0.44
N LYS A 182 -2.86 -8.73 -1.69
CA LYS A 182 -2.44 -9.84 -2.55
C LYS A 182 -1.19 -10.55 -2.04
N GLU A 183 -0.23 -9.84 -1.48
CA GLU A 183 0.96 -10.44 -0.86
C GLU A 183 0.57 -11.34 0.32
N ILE A 184 -0.30 -10.87 1.21
CA ILE A 184 -0.78 -11.65 2.36
C ILE A 184 -1.57 -12.87 1.90
N ILE A 185 -2.52 -12.69 0.97
CA ILE A 185 -3.33 -13.78 0.42
C ILE A 185 -2.45 -14.85 -0.22
N LYS A 186 -1.44 -14.44 -1.01
CA LYS A 186 -0.49 -15.36 -1.66
C LYS A 186 0.39 -16.08 -0.64
N ALA A 187 0.85 -15.39 0.40
CA ALA A 187 1.67 -15.98 1.46
C ALA A 187 0.89 -17.01 2.28
N ALA A 188 -0.42 -16.80 2.47
CA ALA A 188 -1.30 -17.68 3.24
C ALA A 188 -1.47 -19.07 2.61
N LYS A 189 -1.31 -19.21 1.28
CA LYS A 189 -1.47 -20.46 0.53
C LYS A 189 -2.79 -21.19 0.82
N VAL A 190 -3.83 -20.44 1.18
CA VAL A 190 -5.15 -20.97 1.51
C VAL A 190 -5.80 -21.58 0.26
N ASP A 191 -5.55 -20.99 -0.90
CA ASP A 191 -5.94 -21.45 -2.24
C ASP A 191 -5.31 -22.79 -2.66
N GLN A 192 -4.27 -23.25 -1.97
CA GLN A 192 -3.62 -24.54 -2.24
C GLN A 192 -4.24 -25.70 -1.42
N LYS A 193 -5.17 -25.38 -0.50
CA LYS A 193 -5.82 -26.39 0.33
C LYS A 193 -6.95 -27.06 -0.45
N ARG A 194 -7.14 -28.36 -0.18
CA ARG A 194 -8.19 -29.15 -0.83
C ARG A 194 -9.53 -28.97 -0.10
N TYR A 195 -10.57 -28.61 -0.84
CA TYR A 195 -11.94 -28.62 -0.34
C TYR A 195 -12.37 -30.03 0.10
N ILE A 196 -12.95 -30.15 1.28
CA ILE A 196 -13.53 -31.38 1.82
C ILE A 196 -14.88 -31.00 2.43
N SER A 197 -15.97 -31.48 1.85
CA SER A 197 -17.33 -31.16 2.31
C SER A 197 -17.45 -31.29 3.83
N SER A 198 -17.92 -30.22 4.49
CA SER A 198 -18.16 -30.14 5.94
C SER A 198 -16.95 -30.26 6.88
N VAL A 199 -15.78 -30.69 6.37
CA VAL A 199 -14.55 -30.83 7.17
C VAL A 199 -13.59 -29.68 6.90
N PHE A 200 -13.55 -29.24 5.65
CA PHE A 200 -12.73 -28.14 5.19
C PHE A 200 -13.42 -27.47 3.99
N ASP A 201 -14.46 -26.70 4.29
CA ASP A 201 -15.32 -26.07 3.28
C ASP A 201 -15.28 -24.54 3.38
N CYS A 202 -16.26 -23.85 2.77
CA CYS A 202 -16.22 -22.41 2.57
C CYS A 202 -15.90 -21.60 3.82
N ASP A 203 -16.39 -21.99 5.00
CA ASP A 203 -16.14 -21.25 6.23
C ASP A 203 -14.73 -21.48 6.78
N ASP A 204 -14.20 -22.70 6.71
CA ASP A 204 -12.82 -23.00 7.10
C ASP A 204 -11.82 -22.22 6.25
N PHE A 205 -12.03 -22.14 4.93
CA PHE A 205 -11.20 -21.32 4.05
C PHE A 205 -11.27 -19.84 4.44
N ALA A 206 -12.46 -19.32 4.76
CA ALA A 206 -12.64 -17.93 5.17
C ALA A 206 -11.97 -17.62 6.52
N HIS A 207 -12.03 -18.55 7.46
CA HIS A 207 -11.37 -18.46 8.76
C HIS A 207 -9.85 -18.49 8.62
N LEU A 208 -9.29 -19.43 7.85
CA LEU A 208 -7.83 -19.49 7.64
C LEU A 208 -7.29 -18.22 6.97
N LEU A 209 -8.01 -17.68 5.99
CA LEU A 209 -7.57 -16.43 5.37
C LEU A 209 -7.65 -15.26 6.35
N LYS A 210 -8.68 -15.21 7.22
CA LYS A 210 -8.74 -14.21 8.29
C LYS A 210 -7.55 -14.32 9.24
N SER A 211 -7.18 -15.55 9.64
CA SER A 211 -6.02 -15.80 10.50
C SER A 211 -4.72 -15.32 9.85
N ALA A 212 -4.52 -15.51 8.55
CA ALA A 212 -3.31 -15.02 7.87
C ALA A 212 -3.14 -13.49 7.93
N PHE A 213 -4.24 -12.73 7.86
CA PHE A 213 -4.19 -11.27 8.07
C PHE A 213 -3.91 -10.90 9.52
N ILE A 214 -4.36 -11.71 10.48
CA ILE A 214 -4.04 -11.52 11.91
C ILE A 214 -2.55 -11.76 12.14
N GLU A 215 -2.00 -12.86 11.61
CA GLU A 215 -0.57 -13.20 11.70
C GLU A 215 0.31 -12.12 11.07
N ASP A 216 0.01 -11.66 9.85
CA ASP A 216 0.79 -10.58 9.22
C ASP A 216 0.73 -9.27 10.02
N ALA A 217 -0.42 -8.93 10.61
CA ALA A 217 -0.53 -7.75 11.47
C ALA A 217 0.32 -7.91 12.74
N TYR A 218 0.27 -9.07 13.40
CA TYR A 218 1.05 -9.39 14.59
C TYR A 218 2.57 -9.37 14.32
N ASP A 219 3.00 -10.11 13.30
CA ASP A 219 4.42 -10.30 12.96
C ASP A 219 5.07 -9.01 12.43
N SER A 220 4.28 -8.08 11.88
CA SER A 220 4.81 -6.81 11.43
C SER A 220 5.49 -6.01 12.54
N GLY A 221 5.09 -6.20 13.81
CA GLY A 221 5.56 -5.44 14.98
C GLY A 221 5.35 -3.92 14.89
N ARG A 222 4.70 -3.45 13.83
CA ARG A 222 4.52 -2.04 13.47
C ARG A 222 3.05 -1.65 13.36
N ARG A 223 2.14 -2.63 13.45
CA ARG A 223 0.70 -2.40 13.46
C ARG A 223 0.12 -2.36 14.87
N SER A 224 -0.71 -1.36 15.11
CA SER A 224 -1.43 -1.01 16.33
C SER A 224 -2.94 -1.21 16.17
N MET A 225 -3.39 -1.70 15.02
CA MET A 225 -4.78 -1.97 14.70
C MET A 225 -4.92 -3.11 13.67
N PRO A 226 -6.08 -3.80 13.64
CA PRO A 226 -6.32 -4.86 12.65
C PRO A 226 -6.53 -4.31 11.24
N TYR A 227 -6.44 -5.21 10.25
CA TYR A 227 -6.84 -4.91 8.89
C TYR A 227 -8.36 -4.72 8.77
N ALA A 228 -8.80 -3.85 7.86
CA ALA A 228 -10.20 -3.71 7.45
C ALA A 228 -10.63 -4.88 6.55
N MET A 229 -10.41 -6.10 7.03
CA MET A 229 -10.64 -7.37 6.37
C MET A 229 -11.51 -8.22 7.29
N GLY A 230 -12.46 -8.96 6.72
CA GLY A 230 -13.42 -9.71 7.53
C GLY A 230 -13.97 -10.94 6.82
N ILE A 231 -14.85 -11.64 7.51
CA ILE A 231 -15.60 -12.78 6.99
C ILE A 231 -16.98 -12.28 6.51
N ILE A 232 -17.41 -12.81 5.38
CA ILE A 232 -18.78 -12.69 4.88
C ILE A 232 -19.49 -14.01 5.16
N TRP A 233 -20.64 -13.95 5.82
CA TRP A 233 -21.64 -15.01 5.77
C TRP A 233 -22.74 -14.61 4.78
N GLY A 234 -22.77 -15.25 3.62
CA GLY A 234 -23.74 -14.98 2.56
C GLY A 234 -24.97 -15.90 2.64
N SER A 235 -26.12 -15.43 2.18
CA SER A 235 -27.33 -16.26 2.04
C SER A 235 -27.84 -16.32 0.60
N LYS A 236 -28.49 -17.46 0.29
CA LYS A 236 -29.17 -17.77 -0.99
C LYS A 236 -28.29 -17.51 -2.24
N PRO A 237 -27.26 -18.35 -2.50
CA PRO A 237 -26.89 -19.55 -1.74
C PRO A 237 -26.11 -19.22 -0.45
N ALA A 238 -26.14 -20.14 0.52
CA ALA A 238 -25.25 -20.04 1.68
C ALA A 238 -23.81 -20.22 1.23
N HIS A 239 -22.93 -19.28 1.55
CA HIS A 239 -21.50 -19.34 1.23
C HIS A 239 -20.72 -18.42 2.17
N ALA A 240 -19.58 -18.90 2.67
CA ALA A 240 -18.66 -18.10 3.44
C ALA A 240 -17.48 -17.64 2.57
N MET A 241 -17.11 -16.37 2.73
CA MET A 241 -16.06 -15.71 1.95
C MET A 241 -15.33 -14.70 2.84
N ASN A 242 -14.38 -13.97 2.28
CA ASN A 242 -13.85 -12.78 2.93
C ASN A 242 -14.18 -11.51 2.15
N PHE A 243 -14.07 -10.39 2.83
CA PHE A 243 -14.01 -9.08 2.18
C PHE A 243 -12.85 -8.29 2.72
N ILE A 244 -12.46 -7.27 1.97
CA ILE A 244 -11.46 -6.31 2.40
C ILE A 244 -11.82 -4.92 1.91
N VAL A 245 -11.60 -3.92 2.76
CA VAL A 245 -11.64 -2.52 2.39
C VAL A 245 -10.22 -2.08 2.10
N LEU A 246 -9.95 -1.80 0.83
CA LEU A 246 -8.67 -1.33 0.35
C LEU A 246 -8.62 0.20 0.43
N GLY A 247 -7.43 0.76 0.67
CA GLY A 247 -7.19 2.20 0.67
C GLY A 247 -5.94 2.57 -0.11
N ASP A 248 -6.02 3.65 -0.89
CA ASP A 248 -4.87 4.23 -1.64
C ASP A 248 -4.37 5.56 -1.06
N GLY A 249 -4.88 5.96 0.11
CA GLY A 249 -4.62 7.24 0.77
C GLY A 249 -5.70 8.30 0.50
N LYS A 250 -6.48 8.16 -0.58
CA LYS A 250 -7.54 9.10 -0.98
C LYS A 250 -8.91 8.43 -1.09
N ASN A 251 -8.93 7.27 -1.72
CA ASN A 251 -10.12 6.48 -2.02
C ASN A 251 -10.11 5.18 -1.23
N PHE A 252 -11.31 4.67 -0.98
CA PHE A 252 -11.54 3.40 -0.31
C PHE A 252 -12.40 2.53 -1.22
N THR A 253 -12.04 1.27 -1.37
CA THR A 253 -12.73 0.35 -2.27
C THR A 253 -12.93 -1.00 -1.62
N VAL A 254 -14.15 -1.53 -1.68
CA VAL A 254 -14.46 -2.87 -1.16
C VAL A 254 -14.20 -3.92 -2.24
N ARG A 255 -13.53 -5.01 -1.83
CA ARG A 255 -13.36 -6.23 -2.63
C ARG A 255 -13.88 -7.43 -1.85
N ILE A 256 -14.40 -8.39 -2.58
CA ILE A 256 -14.77 -9.71 -2.06
C ILE A 256 -13.64 -10.67 -2.43
N ILE A 257 -13.14 -11.45 -1.48
CA ILE A 257 -12.08 -12.43 -1.71
C ILE A 257 -12.71 -13.82 -1.68
N GLU A 258 -12.48 -14.60 -2.74
CA GLU A 258 -12.78 -16.04 -2.76
C GLU A 258 -11.56 -16.80 -2.20
N PRO A 259 -11.56 -17.17 -0.91
CA PRO A 259 -10.37 -17.72 -0.26
C PRO A 259 -9.90 -19.04 -0.89
N GLN A 260 -10.81 -19.81 -1.50
CA GLN A 260 -10.47 -21.06 -2.22
C GLN A 260 -9.64 -20.81 -3.49
N THR A 261 -9.61 -19.58 -4.00
CA THR A 261 -8.86 -19.23 -5.23
C THR A 261 -7.88 -18.07 -5.04
N GLY A 262 -7.91 -17.41 -3.88
CA GLY A 262 -7.14 -16.18 -3.60
C GLY A 262 -7.55 -14.96 -4.44
N LYS A 263 -8.62 -15.04 -5.25
CA LYS A 263 -9.00 -13.97 -6.19
C LYS A 263 -9.81 -12.89 -5.50
N LEU A 264 -9.49 -11.64 -5.84
CA LEU A 264 -10.29 -10.46 -5.49
C LEU A 264 -11.32 -10.19 -6.58
N HIS A 265 -12.56 -9.95 -6.15
CA HIS A 265 -13.72 -9.69 -7.00
C HIS A 265 -14.35 -8.35 -6.64
N LYS A 266 -14.95 -7.68 -7.63
CA LYS A 266 -15.90 -6.59 -7.32
C LYS A 266 -17.14 -7.17 -6.64
N PRO A 267 -17.80 -6.42 -5.75
CA PRO A 267 -19.03 -6.86 -5.09
C PRO A 267 -20.09 -7.38 -6.08
N ALA A 268 -20.26 -6.71 -7.22
CA ALA A 268 -21.25 -7.08 -8.24
C ALA A 268 -21.05 -8.48 -8.88
N GLU A 269 -19.84 -9.05 -8.79
CA GLU A 269 -19.52 -10.35 -9.38
C GLU A 269 -20.02 -11.53 -8.53
N LYS A 270 -20.39 -11.29 -7.27
CA LYS A 270 -20.83 -12.33 -6.34
C LYS A 270 -22.34 -12.28 -6.17
N LYS A 271 -23.00 -13.41 -6.43
CA LYS A 271 -24.45 -13.54 -6.42
C LYS A 271 -24.95 -14.06 -5.07
N LEU A 272 -24.86 -13.22 -4.04
CA LEU A 272 -25.47 -13.46 -2.72
C LEU A 272 -26.69 -12.54 -2.56
N GLN A 273 -27.68 -12.93 -1.76
CA GLN A 273 -28.83 -12.06 -1.47
C GLN A 273 -28.61 -11.18 -0.26
N GLU A 274 -28.29 -11.78 0.89
CA GLU A 274 -27.99 -11.08 2.14
C GLU A 274 -26.59 -11.43 2.60
N ILE A 275 -25.92 -10.47 3.23
CA ILE A 275 -24.56 -10.65 3.75
C ILE A 275 -24.46 -10.15 5.19
N TYR A 276 -23.73 -10.94 5.99
CA TYR A 276 -23.36 -10.65 7.36
C TYR A 276 -21.83 -10.49 7.38
N LEU A 277 -21.36 -9.31 7.75
CA LEU A 277 -19.95 -8.95 7.76
C LEU A 277 -19.43 -8.97 9.18
N LEU A 278 -18.48 -9.86 9.47
CA LEU A 278 -17.71 -9.85 10.71
C LEU A 278 -16.35 -9.19 10.43
N ILE A 279 -16.12 -8.00 11.01
CA ILE A 279 -14.86 -7.26 10.91
C ILE A 279 -14.14 -7.39 12.24
N ALA A 280 -12.95 -7.96 12.21
CA ALA A 280 -12.07 -8.21 13.35
C ALA A 280 -10.62 -8.28 12.87
#